data_AF-A0A6G7J1R9-F1
#
_entry.id   AF-A0A6G7J1R9-F1
#
_cell.length_a   1.000
_cell.length_b   1.000
_cell.length_c   1.000
_cell.angle_alpha   90.00
_cell.angle_beta   90.00
_cell.angle_gamma   90.00
#
_symmetry.space_group_name_H-M   'P 1'
#
loop_
_entity.id
_entity.type
_entity.pdbx_description
1 polymer ?
#
loop_
_entity_poly.entity_id
_entity_poly.type
_entity_poly.pdbx_seq_one_letter_code
_entity_poly.pdbx_strand_id
1 'polypeptide(L)'
;MAPKSHVFVVMAFLFAIQATYSNQCDNFYAKVTYALSHGKKAMEATNFEHQMYYAERALTALESGQSFMEECSCDKARNKTLDAMETLDKAIEPADWEAGRFFTKKAIGEINELITIIDECTLGTSTTVASVETYSDDETAEESSETASVQSMELEMIKVFEKHAGDKLQSAEQAIQQLVELSNSIGSTSGNSQDANSLAAHQKAYLEKAKKLLEEGIKNLGGEE
;
A
#
# COMPACT_ATOMS: atom_id res chain seq x y z
N MET A 1 -31.66 28.29 -49.16
CA MET A 1 -30.80 27.09 -49.25
C MET A 1 -29.60 27.33 -48.34
N ALA A 2 -29.56 26.71 -47.16
CA ALA A 2 -28.39 26.83 -46.30
C ALA A 2 -27.16 26.26 -47.03
N PRO A 3 -25.99 26.90 -47.00
CA PRO A 3 -24.83 26.41 -47.73
C PRO A 3 -24.42 25.07 -47.14
N LYS A 4 -24.43 24.01 -47.96
CA LYS A 4 -24.09 22.63 -47.57
C LYS A 4 -22.74 22.52 -46.83
N SER A 5 -21.84 23.49 -47.04
CA SER A 5 -20.55 23.64 -46.35
C SER A 5 -20.67 23.81 -44.81
N HIS A 6 -21.64 24.59 -44.32
CA HIS A 6 -21.74 24.85 -42.87
C HIS A 6 -22.28 23.65 -42.09
N VAL A 7 -23.09 22.80 -42.72
CA VAL A 7 -23.61 21.58 -42.09
C VAL A 7 -22.48 20.57 -41.84
N PHE A 8 -21.54 20.43 -42.78
CA PHE A 8 -20.36 19.57 -42.59
C PHE A 8 -19.40 20.10 -41.51
N VAL A 9 -19.22 21.41 -41.42
CA VAL A 9 -18.38 22.02 -40.38
C VAL A 9 -19.00 21.82 -38.99
N VAL A 10 -20.31 22.04 -38.83
CA VAL A 10 -21.00 21.81 -37.55
C VAL A 10 -20.98 20.33 -37.15
N MET A 11 -21.13 19.41 -38.12
CA MET A 11 -21.02 17.97 -37.86
C MET A 11 -19.59 17.57 -37.43
N ALA A 12 -18.56 18.13 -38.05
CA ALA A 12 -17.16 17.87 -37.69
C ALA A 12 -16.83 18.39 -36.28
N PHE A 13 -17.36 19.55 -35.88
CA PHE A 13 -17.19 20.07 -34.51
C PHE A 13 -17.92 19.20 -33.46
N LEU A 14 -19.09 18.65 -33.76
CA LEU A 14 -19.80 17.75 -32.84
C LEU A 14 -19.06 16.43 -32.61
N PHE A 15 -18.36 15.89 -33.61
CA PHE A 15 -17.52 14.70 -33.43
C PHE A 15 -16.22 14.99 -32.68
N ALA A 16 -15.62 16.17 -32.86
CA ALA A 16 -14.40 16.55 -32.14
C ALA A 16 -14.62 16.72 -30.62
N ILE A 17 -15.82 17.15 -30.21
CA ILE A 17 -16.18 17.29 -28.79
C ILE A 17 -16.34 15.91 -28.13
N GLN A 18 -16.78 14.88 -28.84
CA GLN A 18 -16.94 13.53 -28.27
C GLN A 18 -15.59 12.79 -28.10
N ALA A 19 -14.59 13.11 -28.92
CA ALA A 19 -13.28 12.47 -28.86
C ALA A 19 -12.42 12.90 -27.65
N THR A 20 -12.80 13.97 -26.94
CA THR A 20 -12.03 14.49 -25.80
C THR A 20 -12.46 13.91 -24.45
N TYR A 21 -13.55 13.13 -24.40
CA TYR A 21 -14.02 12.54 -23.15
C TYR A 21 -13.56 11.08 -22.95
N SER A 22 -13.21 10.34 -24.00
CA SER A 22 -13.05 8.87 -23.94
C SER A 22 -11.90 8.33 -23.08
N ASN A 23 -11.02 9.17 -22.53
CA ASN A 23 -9.78 8.74 -21.87
C ASN A 23 -9.62 9.28 -20.43
N GLN A 24 -10.68 9.78 -19.79
CA GLN A 24 -10.55 10.50 -18.52
C GLN A 24 -9.98 9.64 -17.37
N CYS A 25 -10.08 8.30 -17.44
CA CYS A 25 -9.63 7.42 -16.36
C CYS A 25 -8.61 6.36 -16.78
N ASP A 26 -8.17 6.29 -18.04
CA ASP A 26 -7.39 5.14 -18.56
C ASP A 26 -6.10 4.90 -17.78
N ASN A 27 -5.33 5.96 -17.51
CA ASN A 27 -4.09 5.86 -16.75
C ASN A 27 -4.36 5.37 -15.32
N PHE A 28 -5.39 5.91 -14.68
CA PHE A 28 -5.76 5.51 -13.33
C PHE A 28 -6.25 4.05 -13.30
N TYR A 29 -7.11 3.66 -14.24
CA TYR A 29 -7.60 2.30 -14.41
C TYR A 29 -6.47 1.29 -14.63
N ALA A 30 -5.47 1.64 -15.44
CA ALA A 30 -4.27 0.82 -15.65
C ALA A 30 -3.47 0.62 -14.34
N LYS A 31 -3.37 1.64 -13.49
CA LYS A 31 -2.71 1.51 -12.17
C LYS A 31 -3.49 0.63 -11.22
N VAL A 32 -4.81 0.78 -11.17
CA VAL A 32 -5.69 -0.03 -10.32
C VAL A 32 -5.69 -1.50 -10.74
N THR A 33 -5.72 -1.79 -12.04
CA THR A 33 -5.61 -3.16 -12.56
C THR A 33 -4.23 -3.78 -12.33
N TYR A 34 -3.16 -2.96 -12.39
CA TYR A 34 -1.82 -3.40 -12.00
C TYR A 34 -1.75 -3.75 -10.51
N ALA A 35 -2.38 -2.94 -9.65
CA ALA A 35 -2.51 -3.24 -8.23
C ALA A 35 -3.28 -4.54 -7.98
N LEU A 36 -4.38 -4.79 -8.72
CA LEU A 36 -5.13 -6.04 -8.63
C LEU A 36 -4.28 -7.26 -8.99
N SER A 37 -3.48 -7.15 -10.06
CA SER A 37 -2.59 -8.23 -10.50
C SER A 37 -1.56 -8.60 -9.42
N HIS A 38 -0.89 -7.61 -8.85
CA HIS A 38 0.05 -7.84 -7.74
C HIS A 38 -0.63 -8.33 -6.47
N GLY A 39 -1.82 -7.83 -6.13
CA GLY A 39 -2.60 -8.37 -5.03
C GLY A 39 -2.91 -9.86 -5.19
N LYS A 40 -3.24 -10.31 -6.40
CA LYS A 40 -3.44 -11.75 -6.68
C LYS A 40 -2.15 -12.55 -6.51
N LYS A 41 -1.01 -12.06 -7.02
CA LYS A 41 0.30 -12.69 -6.79
C LYS A 41 0.65 -12.78 -5.30
N ALA A 42 0.33 -11.75 -4.52
CA ALA A 42 0.49 -11.78 -3.06
C ALA A 42 -0.37 -12.86 -2.39
N MET A 43 -1.56 -13.15 -2.91
CA MET A 43 -2.42 -14.24 -2.38
C MET A 43 -1.94 -15.65 -2.77
N GLU A 44 -1.31 -15.77 -3.92
CA GLU A 44 -0.75 -17.02 -4.47
C GLU A 44 0.64 -17.34 -3.92
N ALA A 45 1.32 -16.34 -3.34
CA ALA A 45 2.61 -16.50 -2.71
C ALA A 45 2.61 -17.62 -1.64
N THR A 46 3.64 -18.46 -1.70
CA THR A 46 3.81 -19.63 -0.82
C THR A 46 4.75 -19.38 0.34
N ASN A 47 5.22 -18.14 0.52
CA ASN A 47 5.99 -17.70 1.68
C ASN A 47 5.57 -16.27 2.08
N PHE A 48 5.95 -15.88 3.29
CA PHE A 48 5.53 -14.64 3.92
C PHE A 48 6.13 -13.41 3.23
N GLU A 49 7.40 -13.48 2.86
CA GLU A 49 8.18 -12.39 2.27
C GLU A 49 7.66 -12.03 0.87
N HIS A 50 7.35 -13.03 0.04
CA HIS A 50 6.77 -12.84 -1.29
C HIS A 50 5.37 -12.23 -1.18
N GLN A 51 4.57 -12.65 -0.19
CA GLN A 51 3.26 -12.07 0.04
C GLN A 51 3.37 -10.57 0.39
N MET A 52 4.29 -10.20 1.28
CA MET A 52 4.56 -8.80 1.63
C MET A 52 5.07 -8.00 0.42
N TYR A 53 6.04 -8.54 -0.32
CA TYR A 53 6.60 -7.91 -1.52
C TYR A 53 5.52 -7.59 -2.55
N TYR A 54 4.68 -8.56 -2.91
CA TYR A 54 3.62 -8.32 -3.88
C TYR A 54 2.51 -7.40 -3.34
N ALA A 55 2.25 -7.40 -2.03
CA ALA A 55 1.37 -6.42 -1.41
C ALA A 55 1.92 -4.99 -1.52
N GLU A 56 3.23 -4.78 -1.33
CA GLU A 56 3.87 -3.46 -1.50
C GLU A 56 3.87 -3.03 -2.97
N ARG A 57 4.09 -3.95 -3.90
CA ARG A 57 3.94 -3.70 -5.34
C ARG A 57 2.53 -3.23 -5.69
N ALA A 58 1.50 -3.82 -5.08
CA ALA A 58 0.12 -3.39 -5.25
C ALA A 58 -0.12 -1.99 -4.66
N LEU A 59 0.41 -1.70 -3.48
CA LEU A 59 0.29 -0.38 -2.84
C LEU A 59 0.97 0.70 -3.69
N THR A 60 2.21 0.46 -4.12
CA THR A 60 3.00 1.35 -4.97
C THR A 60 2.26 1.67 -6.27
N ALA A 61 1.56 0.69 -6.84
CA ALA A 61 0.75 0.89 -8.03
C ALA A 61 -0.38 1.90 -7.78
N LEU A 62 -1.13 1.75 -6.67
CA LEU A 62 -2.20 2.68 -6.28
C LEU A 62 -1.66 4.09 -5.95
N GLU A 63 -0.54 4.19 -5.23
CA GLU A 63 0.14 5.46 -4.93
C GLU A 63 0.51 6.20 -6.22
N SER A 64 1.13 5.50 -7.17
CA SER A 64 1.45 6.08 -8.49
C SER A 64 0.22 6.42 -9.33
N GLY A 65 -0.96 5.88 -8.97
CA GLY A 65 -2.24 6.18 -9.57
C GLY A 65 -2.86 7.49 -9.09
N GLN A 66 -2.47 7.98 -7.90
CA GLN A 66 -3.09 9.16 -7.28
C GLN A 66 -3.01 10.41 -8.17
N SER A 67 -1.91 10.59 -8.90
CA SER A 67 -1.74 11.75 -9.81
C SER A 67 -2.73 11.75 -10.97
N PHE A 68 -3.31 10.60 -11.33
CA PHE A 68 -4.29 10.48 -12.42
C PHE A 68 -5.74 10.57 -11.93
N MET A 69 -5.97 10.66 -10.61
CA MET A 69 -7.33 10.66 -10.05
C MET A 69 -8.08 11.97 -10.32
N GLU A 70 -7.36 13.09 -10.35
CA GLU A 70 -7.95 14.40 -10.67
C GLU A 70 -8.48 14.43 -12.12
N GLU A 71 -7.80 13.75 -13.04
CA GLU A 71 -8.21 13.64 -14.45
C GLU A 71 -9.52 12.83 -14.61
N CYS A 72 -9.72 11.83 -13.74
CA CYS A 72 -10.87 10.93 -13.76
C CYS A 72 -12.16 11.54 -13.18
N SER A 73 -12.07 12.66 -12.44
CA SER A 73 -13.24 13.38 -11.85
C SER A 73 -14.23 12.48 -11.09
N CYS A 74 -13.72 11.46 -10.39
CA CYS A 74 -14.51 10.41 -9.75
C CYS A 74 -14.26 10.38 -8.23
N ASP A 75 -14.94 11.23 -7.47
CA ASP A 75 -14.72 11.37 -6.01
C ASP A 75 -14.90 10.06 -5.22
N LYS A 76 -15.84 9.20 -5.66
CA LYS A 76 -16.05 7.88 -5.05
C LYS A 76 -14.84 6.97 -5.22
N ALA A 77 -14.16 7.03 -6.37
CA ALA A 77 -12.96 6.24 -6.61
C ALA A 77 -11.84 6.67 -5.66
N ARG A 78 -11.69 7.98 -5.39
CA ARG A 78 -10.70 8.50 -4.42
C ARG A 78 -10.82 7.86 -3.05
N ASN A 79 -12.01 7.88 -2.47
CA ASN A 79 -12.20 7.30 -1.14
C ASN A 79 -11.87 5.80 -1.16
N LYS A 80 -12.32 5.09 -2.19
CA LYS A 80 -12.09 3.64 -2.29
C LYS A 80 -10.62 3.28 -2.53
N THR A 81 -9.87 4.11 -3.24
CA THR A 81 -8.42 3.96 -3.38
C THR A 81 -7.72 4.09 -2.04
N LEU A 82 -8.10 5.08 -1.22
CA LEU A 82 -7.54 5.23 0.11
C LEU A 82 -7.84 4.03 1.01
N ASP A 83 -9.07 3.50 0.97
CA ASP A 83 -9.43 2.28 1.72
C ASP A 83 -8.54 1.09 1.33
N ALA A 84 -8.36 0.87 0.01
CA ALA A 84 -7.52 -0.20 -0.51
C ALA A 84 -6.05 -0.02 -0.12
N MET A 85 -5.54 1.21 -0.17
CA MET A 85 -4.18 1.54 0.25
C MET A 85 -3.96 1.27 1.76
N GLU A 86 -4.89 1.69 2.62
CA GLU A 86 -4.80 1.42 4.07
C GLU A 86 -4.83 -0.08 4.37
N THR A 87 -5.63 -0.85 3.63
CA THR A 87 -5.66 -2.30 3.79
C THR A 87 -4.37 -2.95 3.29
N LEU A 88 -3.80 -2.49 2.18
CA LEU A 88 -2.52 -2.99 1.68
C LEU A 88 -1.36 -2.66 2.63
N ASP A 89 -1.35 -1.49 3.26
CA ASP A 89 -0.36 -1.13 4.28
C ASP A 89 -0.32 -2.17 5.41
N LYS A 90 -1.51 -2.60 5.88
CA LYS A 90 -1.64 -3.70 6.86
C LYS A 90 -1.22 -5.07 6.33
N ALA A 91 -1.26 -5.28 5.01
CA ALA A 91 -0.82 -6.52 4.37
C ALA A 91 0.70 -6.57 4.13
N ILE A 92 1.35 -5.41 4.08
CA ILE A 92 2.81 -5.27 3.93
C ILE A 92 3.52 -5.47 5.26
N GLU A 93 2.95 -4.94 6.36
CA GLU A 93 3.48 -5.14 7.71
C GLU A 93 2.50 -5.89 8.63
N PRO A 94 2.12 -7.13 8.31
CA PRO A 94 1.17 -7.88 9.12
C PRO A 94 1.85 -8.49 10.34
N ALA A 95 1.05 -8.81 11.37
CA ALA A 95 1.55 -9.45 12.59
C ALA A 95 2.05 -10.89 12.34
N ASP A 96 1.44 -11.59 11.40
CA ASP A 96 1.77 -12.95 10.98
C ASP A 96 1.30 -13.19 9.53
N TRP A 97 1.62 -14.37 8.99
CA TRP A 97 1.30 -14.73 7.61
C TRP A 97 -0.20 -14.80 7.34
N GLU A 98 -0.98 -15.35 8.26
CA GLU A 98 -2.44 -15.41 8.15
C GLU A 98 -3.07 -14.02 8.11
N ALA A 99 -2.60 -13.09 8.95
CA ALA A 99 -3.02 -11.69 8.93
C ALA A 99 -2.65 -11.02 7.60
N GLY A 100 -1.45 -11.28 7.09
CA GLY A 100 -1.01 -10.80 5.78
C GLY A 100 -1.96 -11.23 4.67
N ARG A 101 -2.24 -12.53 4.56
CA ARG A 101 -3.20 -13.07 3.57
C ARG A 101 -4.61 -12.56 3.76
N PHE A 102 -5.05 -12.36 5.00
CA PHE A 102 -6.36 -11.79 5.30
C PHE A 102 -6.48 -10.36 4.73
N PHE A 103 -5.50 -9.50 5.02
CA PHE A 103 -5.50 -8.12 4.53
C PHE A 103 -5.31 -8.06 3.02
N THR A 104 -4.42 -8.88 2.43
CA THR A 104 -4.29 -8.99 0.97
C THR A 104 -5.62 -9.36 0.31
N LYS A 105 -6.33 -10.35 0.84
CA LYS A 105 -7.65 -10.75 0.32
C LYS A 105 -8.67 -9.61 0.43
N LYS A 106 -8.66 -8.88 1.55
CA LYS A 106 -9.53 -7.72 1.75
C LYS A 106 -9.21 -6.61 0.74
N ALA A 107 -7.94 -6.29 0.55
CA ALA A 107 -7.48 -5.29 -0.41
C ALA A 107 -7.90 -5.64 -1.84
N ILE A 108 -7.76 -6.91 -2.26
CA ILE A 108 -8.26 -7.37 -3.57
C ILE A 108 -9.76 -7.09 -3.72
N GLY A 109 -10.56 -7.34 -2.68
CA GLY A 109 -11.99 -7.04 -2.69
C GLY A 109 -12.25 -5.55 -2.89
N GLU A 110 -11.54 -4.70 -2.15
CA GLU A 110 -11.64 -3.24 -2.26
C GLU A 110 -11.18 -2.72 -3.63
N ILE A 111 -10.13 -3.31 -4.21
CA ILE A 111 -9.64 -2.97 -5.56
C ILE A 111 -10.67 -3.37 -6.64
N ASN A 112 -11.34 -4.52 -6.52
CA ASN A 112 -12.39 -4.90 -7.48
C ASN A 112 -13.60 -3.95 -7.39
N GLU A 113 -13.97 -3.53 -6.17
CA GLU A 113 -15.02 -2.54 -5.99
C GLU A 113 -14.59 -1.17 -6.53
N LEU A 114 -13.32 -0.78 -6.35
CA LEU A 114 -12.75 0.42 -6.97
C LEU A 114 -12.83 0.37 -8.50
N ILE A 115 -12.49 -0.75 -9.13
CA ILE A 115 -12.65 -0.94 -10.59
C ILE A 115 -14.10 -0.69 -10.99
N THR A 116 -15.06 -1.28 -10.26
CA THR A 116 -16.49 -1.10 -10.52
C THR A 116 -16.90 0.38 -10.43
N ILE A 117 -16.38 1.12 -9.44
CA ILE A 117 -16.65 2.56 -9.29
C ILE A 117 -16.05 3.37 -10.46
N ILE A 118 -14.84 3.01 -10.92
CA ILE A 118 -14.23 3.68 -12.07
C ILE A 118 -15.04 3.39 -13.33
N ASP A 119 -15.51 2.16 -13.51
CA ASP A 119 -16.40 1.79 -14.60
C ASP A 119 -17.67 2.66 -14.58
N GLU A 120 -18.34 2.78 -13.42
CA GLU A 120 -19.49 3.67 -13.25
C GLU A 120 -19.20 5.13 -13.63
N CYS A 121 -18.02 5.63 -13.26
CA CYS A 121 -17.58 6.99 -13.59
C CYS A 121 -17.29 7.20 -15.08
N THR A 122 -17.05 6.11 -15.84
CA THR A 122 -16.81 6.16 -17.28
C THR A 122 -18.05 5.79 -18.12
N LEU A 123 -19.17 5.41 -17.48
CA LEU A 123 -20.45 5.15 -18.16
C LEU A 123 -21.07 6.45 -18.70
N GLY A 124 -20.83 6.74 -19.97
CA GLY A 124 -21.27 7.95 -20.69
C GLY A 124 -20.25 8.39 -21.74
N THR A 125 -19.01 7.99 -21.54
CA THR A 125 -17.96 7.86 -22.54
C THR A 125 -18.02 6.45 -23.09
N SER A 126 -18.17 6.32 -24.42
CA SER A 126 -18.21 5.00 -25.06
C SER A 126 -16.85 4.32 -24.96
N THR A 127 -16.57 3.69 -23.83
CA THR A 127 -15.50 2.71 -23.72
C THR A 127 -16.02 1.44 -24.35
N THR A 128 -15.47 1.10 -25.51
CA THR A 128 -15.54 -0.27 -26.03
C THR A 128 -15.21 -1.21 -24.89
N VAL A 129 -16.18 -2.05 -24.54
CA VAL A 129 -16.02 -3.13 -23.58
C VAL A 129 -14.82 -3.95 -24.06
N ALA A 130 -13.66 -3.72 -23.44
CA ALA A 130 -12.60 -4.69 -23.48
C ALA A 130 -13.16 -5.85 -22.66
N SER A 131 -13.64 -6.85 -23.38
CA SER A 131 -13.82 -8.19 -22.85
C SER A 131 -12.68 -8.47 -21.88
N VAL A 132 -13.02 -8.98 -20.70
CA VAL A 132 -12.06 -9.67 -19.84
C VAL A 132 -11.55 -10.85 -20.67
N GLU A 133 -10.61 -10.60 -21.56
CA GLU A 133 -9.63 -11.59 -21.90
C GLU A 133 -8.85 -11.75 -20.60
N THR A 134 -9.01 -12.94 -20.02
CA THR A 134 -7.89 -13.58 -19.34
C THR A 134 -6.63 -13.12 -20.05
N TYR A 135 -5.83 -12.28 -19.38
CA TYR A 135 -4.42 -12.19 -19.69
C TYR A 135 -3.89 -13.59 -19.38
N SER A 136 -4.08 -14.48 -20.35
CA SER A 136 -3.13 -15.52 -20.64
C SER A 136 -1.85 -14.75 -20.87
N ASP A 137 -0.92 -14.89 -19.93
CA ASP A 137 0.48 -14.78 -20.28
C ASP A 137 0.63 -15.58 -21.58
N ASP A 138 0.75 -14.87 -22.70
CA ASP A 138 1.43 -15.42 -23.85
C ASP A 138 2.89 -15.51 -23.42
N GLU A 139 3.19 -16.55 -22.63
CA GLU A 139 4.50 -17.18 -22.61
C GLU A 139 4.73 -17.78 -24.00
N THR A 140 4.92 -16.93 -25.01
CA THR A 140 5.63 -17.35 -26.20
C THR A 140 7.12 -17.37 -25.86
N ALA A 141 7.52 -18.54 -25.37
CA ALA A 141 8.85 -19.12 -25.48
C ALA A 141 10.01 -18.32 -24.86
N GLU A 142 10.22 -18.46 -23.55
CA GLU A 142 11.56 -18.33 -22.97
C GLU A 142 11.82 -19.43 -21.90
N GLU A 143 11.84 -20.69 -22.34
CA GLU A 143 12.68 -21.71 -21.68
C GLU A 143 14.16 -21.35 -21.92
N SER A 144 14.65 -20.23 -21.37
CA SER A 144 16.07 -19.88 -21.23
C SER A 144 16.31 -18.55 -20.47
N SER A 145 15.57 -18.23 -19.39
CA SER A 145 15.94 -17.06 -18.55
C SER A 145 15.36 -17.04 -17.12
N GLU A 146 15.13 -18.18 -16.47
CA GLU A 146 14.55 -18.20 -15.11
C GLU A 146 15.50 -17.63 -14.03
N THR A 147 16.81 -17.74 -14.20
CA THR A 147 17.78 -17.31 -13.17
C THR A 147 17.93 -15.80 -13.05
N ALA A 148 17.71 -15.05 -14.14
CA ALA A 148 17.86 -13.60 -14.16
C ALA A 148 16.63 -12.88 -13.59
N SER A 149 15.43 -13.42 -13.80
CA SER A 149 14.17 -12.88 -13.26
C SER A 149 13.99 -13.16 -11.76
N VAL A 150 14.46 -14.32 -11.28
CA VAL A 150 14.48 -14.65 -9.85
C VAL A 150 15.49 -13.78 -9.09
N GLN A 151 16.70 -13.59 -9.63
CA GLN A 151 17.69 -12.71 -9.00
C GLN A 151 17.22 -11.24 -8.93
N SER A 152 16.54 -10.74 -9.96
CA SER A 152 16.03 -9.37 -9.94
C SER A 152 14.91 -9.18 -8.91
N MET A 153 14.06 -10.19 -8.73
CA MET A 153 13.03 -10.20 -7.69
C MET A 153 13.63 -10.29 -6.29
N GLU A 154 14.60 -11.17 -6.07
CA GLU A 154 15.29 -11.32 -4.78
C GLU A 154 15.99 -10.03 -4.35
N LEU A 155 16.66 -9.33 -5.28
CA LEU A 155 17.25 -8.02 -5.01
C LEU A 155 16.20 -6.96 -4.65
N GLU A 156 15.05 -6.98 -5.31
CA GLU A 156 13.96 -6.05 -4.99
C GLU A 156 13.36 -6.36 -3.61
N MET A 157 13.19 -7.63 -3.26
CA MET A 157 12.75 -8.05 -1.92
C MET A 157 13.75 -7.67 -0.83
N ILE A 158 15.06 -7.81 -1.09
CA ILE A 158 16.10 -7.35 -0.15
C ILE A 158 15.96 -5.86 0.07
N LYS A 159 15.80 -5.07 -1.00
CA LYS A 159 15.65 -3.61 -0.89
C LYS A 159 14.40 -3.21 -0.10
N VAL A 160 13.29 -3.89 -0.35
CA VAL A 160 12.02 -3.73 0.38
C VAL A 160 12.23 -4.05 1.86
N PHE A 161 12.82 -5.20 2.15
CA PHE A 161 13.11 -5.63 3.51
C PHE A 161 14.05 -4.65 4.22
N GLU A 162 15.14 -4.22 3.58
CA GLU A 162 16.10 -3.25 4.13
C GLU A 162 15.42 -1.92 4.49
N LYS A 163 14.53 -1.42 3.62
CA LYS A 163 13.75 -0.21 3.87
C LYS A 163 12.87 -0.39 5.11
N HIS A 164 12.02 -1.42 5.13
CA HIS A 164 11.12 -1.67 6.27
C HIS A 164 11.88 -1.93 7.57
N ALA A 165 12.92 -2.76 7.53
CA ALA A 165 13.77 -3.01 8.69
C ALA A 165 14.45 -1.73 9.18
N GLY A 166 14.96 -0.90 8.27
CA GLY A 166 15.54 0.40 8.57
C GLY A 166 14.57 1.34 9.29
N ASP A 167 13.35 1.47 8.77
CA ASP A 167 12.31 2.32 9.37
C ASP A 167 11.91 1.84 10.78
N LYS A 168 11.78 0.52 10.97
CA LYS A 168 11.52 -0.09 12.30
C LYS A 168 12.67 0.15 13.27
N LEU A 169 13.91 0.00 12.82
CA LEU A 169 15.09 0.26 13.65
C LEU A 169 15.18 1.74 14.04
N GLN A 170 14.94 2.65 13.11
CA GLN A 170 14.92 4.09 13.39
C GLN A 170 13.82 4.45 14.40
N SER A 171 12.61 3.92 14.22
CA SER A 171 11.50 4.16 15.17
C SER A 171 11.81 3.59 16.56
N ALA A 172 12.43 2.41 16.63
CA ALA A 172 12.85 1.81 17.90
C ALA A 172 13.95 2.63 18.58
N GLU A 173 14.94 3.11 17.81
CA GLU A 173 16.00 3.97 18.31
C GLU A 173 15.43 5.26 18.92
N GLN A 174 14.52 5.93 18.22
CA GLN A 174 13.86 7.14 18.71
C GLN A 174 13.07 6.89 20.00
N ALA A 175 12.32 5.78 20.06
CA ALA A 175 11.57 5.42 21.26
C ALA A 175 12.49 5.14 22.47
N ILE A 176 13.62 4.46 22.24
CA ILE A 176 14.62 4.21 23.29
C ILE A 176 15.27 5.52 23.75
N GLN A 177 15.62 6.43 22.83
CA GLN A 177 16.16 7.75 23.18
C GLN A 177 15.19 8.55 24.06
N GLN A 178 13.90 8.58 23.71
CA GLN A 178 12.88 9.25 24.53
C GLN A 178 12.75 8.64 25.94
N LEU A 179 12.83 7.31 26.06
CA LEU A 179 12.83 6.63 27.36
C LEU A 179 14.06 7.00 28.20
N VAL A 180 15.24 7.10 27.57
CA VAL A 180 16.49 7.51 28.25
C VAL A 180 16.41 8.97 28.70
N GLU A 181 15.94 9.88 27.86
CA GLU A 181 15.74 11.29 28.20
C GLU A 181 14.77 11.45 29.38
N LEU A 182 13.63 10.72 29.34
CA LEU A 182 12.67 10.72 30.42
C LEU A 182 13.29 10.20 31.73
N SER A 183 14.06 9.10 31.67
CA SER A 183 14.79 8.57 32.83
C SER A 183 15.74 9.59 33.45
N ASN A 184 16.50 10.32 32.62
CA ASN A 184 17.40 11.37 33.08
C ASN A 184 16.65 12.55 33.72
N SER A 185 15.44 12.87 33.23
CA SER A 185 14.61 13.93 33.82
C SER A 185 14.06 13.56 35.22
N ILE A 186 13.77 12.27 35.46
CA ILE A 186 13.19 11.78 36.71
C ILE A 186 14.22 11.76 37.86
N GLY A 187 15.50 11.54 37.56
CA GLY A 187 16.58 11.45 38.56
C GLY A 187 16.89 12.74 39.33
N SER A 188 16.28 13.87 38.95
CA SER A 188 16.51 15.18 39.58
C SER A 188 15.54 15.51 40.72
N THR A 189 14.43 14.79 40.87
CA THR A 189 13.43 15.03 41.92
C THR A 189 13.73 14.24 43.20
N SER A 190 14.62 14.77 44.03
CA SER A 190 14.82 14.31 45.42
C SER A 190 13.60 14.64 46.29
N GLY A 191 12.65 13.71 46.36
CA GLY A 191 11.54 13.73 47.32
C GLY A 191 11.47 12.40 48.04
N ASN A 192 12.06 12.30 49.23
CA ASN A 192 12.12 11.10 50.05
C ASN A 192 10.76 10.84 50.74
N SER A 193 9.72 10.58 49.94
CA SER A 193 8.37 10.29 50.40
C SER A 193 8.05 8.83 50.11
N GLN A 194 7.90 8.02 51.18
CA GLN A 194 7.49 6.61 51.12
C GLN A 194 5.99 6.42 50.78
N ASP A 195 5.28 7.48 50.36
CA ASP A 195 3.89 7.37 49.92
C ASP A 195 3.82 6.66 48.55
N ALA A 196 3.11 5.53 48.52
CA ALA A 196 2.89 4.73 47.33
C ALA A 196 2.12 5.47 46.22
N ASN A 197 1.37 6.52 46.58
CA ASN A 197 0.64 7.38 45.63
C ASN A 197 1.41 8.67 45.26
N SER A 198 2.69 8.75 45.61
CA SER A 198 3.52 9.91 45.24
C SER A 198 3.93 9.86 43.75
N LEU A 199 4.11 11.03 43.15
CA LEU A 199 4.62 11.17 41.78
C LEU A 199 5.97 10.43 41.61
N ALA A 200 6.85 10.49 42.60
CA ALA A 200 8.14 9.80 42.59
C ALA A 200 8.00 8.27 42.57
N ALA A 201 7.04 7.70 43.31
CA ALA A 201 6.76 6.27 43.29
C ALA A 201 6.24 5.83 41.91
N HIS A 202 5.33 6.61 41.30
CA HIS A 202 4.84 6.37 39.94
C HIS A 202 5.94 6.48 38.88
N GLN A 203 6.80 7.50 38.97
CA GLN A 203 7.95 7.67 38.07
C GLN A 203 8.91 6.49 38.15
N LYS A 204 9.23 6.03 39.37
CA LYS A 204 10.08 4.84 39.57
C LYS A 204 9.44 3.57 39.01
N ALA A 205 8.15 3.33 39.28
CA ALA A 205 7.43 2.17 38.76
C ALA A 205 7.38 2.16 37.22
N TYR A 206 7.24 3.34 36.60
CA TYR A 206 7.29 3.48 35.15
C TYR A 206 8.66 3.08 34.59
N LEU A 207 9.76 3.57 35.19
CA LEU A 207 11.12 3.22 34.75
C LEU A 207 11.43 1.72 34.90
N GLU A 208 11.01 1.11 36.02
CA GLU A 208 11.16 -0.35 36.21
C GLU A 208 10.39 -1.14 35.13
N LYS A 209 9.17 -0.70 34.79
CA LYS A 209 8.39 -1.32 33.71
C LYS A 209 9.07 -1.16 32.34
N ALA A 210 9.59 0.03 32.04
CA ALA A 210 10.32 0.30 30.80
C ALA A 210 11.57 -0.58 30.69
N LYS A 211 12.34 -0.69 31.78
CA LYS A 211 13.53 -1.56 31.85
C LYS A 211 13.16 -3.03 31.59
N LYS A 212 12.12 -3.53 32.26
CA LYS A 212 11.64 -4.91 32.06
C LYS A 212 11.23 -5.18 30.61
N LEU A 213 10.54 -4.24 29.96
CA LEU A 213 10.16 -4.38 28.55
C LEU A 213 11.39 -4.45 27.63
N LEU A 214 12.42 -3.65 27.89
CA LEU A 214 13.67 -3.70 27.12
C LEU A 214 14.42 -5.02 27.34
N GLU A 215 14.48 -5.50 28.59
CA GLU A 215 15.09 -6.80 28.92
C GLU A 215 14.36 -7.98 28.24
N GLU A 216 13.02 -8.00 28.30
CA GLU A 216 12.20 -8.99 27.59
C GLU A 216 12.38 -8.91 26.07
N GLY A 217 12.46 -7.70 25.52
CA GLY A 217 12.74 -7.46 24.11
C GLY A 217 14.11 -8.00 23.69
N ILE A 218 15.18 -7.68 24.42
CA ILE A 218 16.54 -8.19 24.17
C ILE A 218 16.55 -9.71 24.23
N LYS A 219 15.87 -10.29 25.22
CA LYS A 219 15.76 -11.75 25.38
C LYS A 219 15.10 -12.40 24.17
N ASN A 220 13.99 -11.84 23.69
CA ASN A 220 13.25 -12.37 22.55
C ASN A 220 13.99 -12.16 21.21
N LEU A 221 14.73 -11.06 21.07
CA LEU A 221 15.54 -10.76 19.89
C LEU A 221 16.81 -11.62 19.82
N GLY A 222 17.36 -12.01 20.97
CA GLY A 222 18.57 -12.84 21.05
C GLY A 222 18.37 -14.29 20.61
N GLY A 223 17.13 -14.72 20.41
CA GLY A 223 16.78 -16.12 20.17
C GLY A 223 17.23 -16.99 21.36
N GLU A 224 16.32 -17.32 22.28
CA GLU A 224 16.58 -18.47 23.14
C GLU A 224 16.67 -19.72 22.25
N GLU A 225 17.88 -20.20 21.99
CA GLU A 225 18.13 -21.65 21.94
C GLU A 225 17.82 -22.28 23.31
#